data_AF-A0A7Y6CUQ4-F1
#
_entry.id   AF-A0A7Y6CUQ4-F1
#
_cell.length_a   1.000
_cell.length_b   1.000
_cell.length_c   1.000
_cell.angle_alpha   90.00
_cell.angle_beta   90.00
_cell.angle_gamma   90.00
#
_symmetry.space_group_name_H-M   'P 1'
#
loop_
_entity.id
_entity.type
_entity.pdbx_description
1 polymer ?
#
loop_
_entity_poly.entity_id
_entity_poly.type
_entity_poly.pdbx_seq_one_letter_code
_entity_poly.pdbx_strand_id
1 'polypeptide(L)' 'GRRSLKGQLKQADKTGARYVAILGDEGTSLKDMQTGEQKTVEPDTVMHHIRGGL' A
#
# COMPACT_ATOMS: atom_id res chain seq x y z
N GLY A 1 -12.03 -14.34 -11.20
CA GLY A 1 -11.51 -13.02 -11.63
C GLY A 1 -11.03 -12.26 -10.41
N ARG A 2 -9.77 -11.80 -10.40
CA ARG A 2 -9.29 -10.93 -9.31
C ARG A 2 -10.01 -9.58 -9.40
N ARG A 3 -10.40 -9.02 -8.24
CA ARG A 3 -10.96 -7.67 -8.17
C ARG A 3 -9.94 -6.68 -8.74
N SER A 4 -10.40 -5.70 -9.52
CA SER A 4 -9.50 -4.66 -10.05
C SER A 4 -8.77 -3.95 -8.91
N LEU A 5 -7.55 -3.45 -9.17
CA LEU A 5 -6.75 -2.72 -8.18
C LEU A 5 -7.56 -1.59 -7.52
N LYS A 6 -8.30 -0.82 -8.33
CA LYS A 6 -9.23 0.21 -7.84
C LYS A 6 -10.26 -0.34 -6.84
N GLY A 7 -10.80 -1.52 -7.10
CA GLY A 7 -11.76 -2.17 -6.20
C GLY A 7 -11.15 -2.64 -4.89
N GLN A 8 -9.88 -3.07 -4.91
CA GLN A 8 -9.11 -3.44 -3.72
C GLN A 8 -8.78 -2.20 -2.88
N LEU A 9 -8.34 -1.10 -3.51
CA LEU A 9 -8.07 0.17 -2.84
C LEU A 9 -9.33 0.76 -2.18
N LYS A 10 -10.48 0.75 -2.88
CA LYS A 10 -11.76 1.20 -2.31
C LYS A 10 -12.18 0.36 -1.09
N GLN A 11 -11.83 -0.92 -1.08
CA GLN A 11 -12.10 -1.80 0.05
C GLN A 11 -11.19 -1.47 1.24
N ALA A 12 -9.88 -1.28 1.00
CA ALA A 12 -8.92 -0.89 2.03
C ALA A 12 -9.28 0.45 2.69
N ASP A 13 -9.69 1.43 1.86
CA ASP A 13 -10.22 2.72 2.31
C ASP A 13 -11.45 2.53 3.21
N LYS A 14 -12.43 1.72 2.77
CA LYS A 14 -13.64 1.43 3.56
C LYS A 14 -13.32 0.74 4.90
N THR A 15 -12.24 -0.03 4.99
CA THR A 15 -11.79 -0.66 6.23
C THR A 15 -10.95 0.27 7.12
N GLY A 16 -10.68 1.50 6.69
CA GLY A 16 -9.87 2.46 7.44
C GLY A 16 -8.38 2.15 7.44
N ALA A 17 -7.88 1.44 6.43
CA ALA A 17 -6.46 1.13 6.32
C ALA A 17 -5.65 2.41 6.08
N ARG A 18 -4.68 2.70 6.95
CA ARG A 18 -3.79 3.86 6.79
C ARG A 18 -2.84 3.71 5.59
N TYR A 19 -2.34 2.48 5.40
CA TYR A 19 -1.40 2.14 4.34
C TYR A 19 -1.89 0.91 3.56
N VAL A 20 -1.58 0.87 2.26
CA VAL A 20 -1.79 -0.30 1.41
C VAL A 20 -0.48 -0.66 0.72
N ALA A 21 0.00 -1.88 0.92
CA ALA A 21 1.10 -2.44 0.16
C ALA A 21 0.55 -3.09 -1.13
N ILE A 22 1.07 -2.67 -2.28
CA ILE A 22 0.73 -3.18 -3.60
C ILE A 22 1.94 -3.94 -4.12
N LEU A 23 1.79 -5.24 -4.26
CA LEU A 23 2.82 -6.16 -4.78
C LEU A 23 2.58 -6.34 -6.28
N GLY A 24 3.59 -6.02 -7.08
CA GLY A 24 3.60 -6.23 -8.53
C GLY A 24 4.92 -6.84 -9.00
N ASP A 25 5.01 -7.12 -10.30
CA ASP A 25 6.18 -7.77 -10.90
C ASP A 25 7.44 -6.90 -10.84
N GLU A 26 7.28 -5.57 -10.81
CA GLU A 26 8.36 -4.58 -10.70
C GLU A 26 8.71 -4.21 -9.25
N GLY A 27 8.08 -4.84 -8.26
CA GLY A 27 8.37 -4.64 -6.84
C GLY A 27 7.17 -4.25 -5.99
N THR A 28 7.44 -3.66 -4.82
CA THR A 28 6.40 -3.27 -3.86
C THR A 28 6.23 -1.76 -3.85
N SER A 29 4.98 -1.30 -3.85
CA SER A 29 4.68 0.10 -3.58
C SER A 29 3.77 0.22 -2.36
N LEU A 30 4.06 1.21 -1.52
CA LEU A 30 3.26 1.54 -0.36
C LEU A 30 2.49 2.82 -0.65
N LYS A 31 1.17 2.75 -0.53
CA LYS A 31 0.27 3.89 -0.68
C LYS A 31 -0.24 4.34 0.68
N ASP A 32 -0.06 5.62 0.99
CA ASP A 32 -0.73 6.28 2.11
C ASP A 32 -2.16 6.65 1.67
N MET A 33 -3.15 6.15 2.40
CA MET A 33 -4.56 6.35 2.06
C MET A 33 -5.11 7.70 2.55
N GLN A 34 -4.41 8.39 3.45
CA GLN A 34 -4.79 9.72 3.93
C GLN A 34 -4.30 10.82 2.98
N THR A 35 -3.06 10.72 2.49
CA THR A 35 -2.47 11.72 1.60
C THR A 35 -2.61 11.36 0.12
N GLY A 36 -2.82 10.07 -0.17
CA GLY A 36 -2.82 9.53 -1.53
C GLY A 36 -1.43 9.25 -2.08
N GLU A 37 -0.36 9.65 -1.37
CA GLU A 37 1.03 9.47 -1.78
C GLU A 37 1.35 7.98 -1.97
N GLN A 38 2.13 7.67 -3.01
CA GLN A 38 2.58 6.32 -3.30
C GLN A 38 4.08 6.32 -3.51
N LYS A 39 4.78 5.43 -2.80
CA LYS A 39 6.22 5.28 -2.84
C LYS A 39 6.58 3.83 -3.16
N THR A 40 7.53 3.64 -4.07
CA THR A 40 8.15 2.33 -4.27
C THR A 40 9.05 2.05 -3.08
N VAL A 41 8.86 0.89 -2.46
CA VAL A 41 9.62 0.45 -1.30
C VAL A 41 10.19 -0.92 -1.60
N GLU A 42 11.41 -1.18 -1.13
CA GLU A 42 11.91 -2.55 -1.16
C GLU A 42 11.05 -3.41 -0.23
N PRO A 43 10.72 -4.66 -0.61
CA PRO A 43 9.85 -5.53 0.18
C PRO A 43 10.25 -5.62 1.66
N ASP A 44 11.56 -5.66 1.93
CA ASP A 44 12.14 -5.74 3.28
C ASP A 44 11.95 -4.46 4.11
N THR A 45 11.66 -3.33 3.45
CA THR A 45 11.48 -2.01 4.07
C THR A 45 10.01 -1.64 4.32
N VAL A 46 9.06 -2.42 3.79
CA VAL A 46 7.61 -2.17 3.94
C VAL A 46 7.22 -2.08 5.42
N MET A 47 7.70 -3.01 6.25
CA MET A 47 7.41 -3.01 7.69
C MET A 47 8.02 -1.82 8.43
N HIS A 48 9.19 -1.34 7.98
CA HIS A 48 9.86 -0.17 8.55
C HIS A 48 9.06 1.11 8.34
N HIS A 49 8.45 1.27 7.15
CA HIS A 49 7.61 2.44 6.84
C HIS A 49 6.26 2.40 7.58
N ILE A 50 5.68 1.21 7.75
CA ILE A 50 4.40 1.05 8.47
C ILE A 50 4.55 1.31 9.97
N ARG A 51 5.69 0.93 10.57
CA ARG A 51 5.93 1.04 12.02
C ARG A 51 6.43 2.42 12.46
N GLY A 52 6.77 3.31 11.52
CA GLY A 52 7.13 4.71 11.81
C GLY A 52 8.53 4.90 12.40
N GLY A 53 9.55 4.21 11.89
CA GLY A 53 10.90 4.40 12.42
C GLY A 53 12.01 4.09 11.42
N LEU A 54 12.37 5.12 10.64
CA LEU A 54 13.70 5.76 10.64
C LEU A 54 13.50 7.25 10.33
#